data_AF-A0AA40TH95-F1
#
_entry.id   AF-A0AA40TH95-F1
#
_cell.length_a   1.000
_cell.length_b   1.000
_cell.length_c   1.000
_cell.angle_alpha   90.00
_cell.angle_beta   90.00
_cell.angle_gamma   90.00
#
_symmetry.space_group_name_H-M   'P 1'
#
loop_
_entity.id
_entity.type
_entity.pdbx_description
1 polymer ?
#
loop_
_entity_poly.entity_id
_entity_poly.type
_entity_poly.pdbx_seq_one_letter_code
_entity_poly.pdbx_strand_id
1 'polypeptide(L)'
;AKVWSEDLAIARDIGLDGVDLYALNLLPNTPLGKAVETGRTTVPSPAERRDLYLQGCDFMDSAGWRCISNSHWARTTRERNLYNLLIKQGADCLAFGSGAGGSVNGYSWMVERNLTTWHESIAAGKNPLMMMM
;
A
#
# COMPACT_ATOMS: atom_id res chain seq x y z
N ALA A 1 -11.52 -16.39 10.63
CA ALA A 1 -12.47 -16.72 9.55
C ALA A 1 -13.63 -15.71 9.47
N LYS A 2 -14.46 -15.57 10.52
CA LYS A 2 -15.67 -14.70 10.47
C LYS A 2 -15.36 -13.24 10.10
N VAL A 3 -14.37 -12.63 10.75
CA VAL A 3 -13.97 -11.23 10.49
C VAL A 3 -13.52 -11.02 9.04
N TRP A 4 -12.75 -11.95 8.46
CA TRP A 4 -12.24 -11.80 7.10
C TRP A 4 -13.34 -11.88 6.04
N SER A 5 -14.28 -12.82 6.17
CA SER A 5 -15.42 -12.90 5.26
C SER A 5 -16.34 -11.68 5.38
N GLU A 6 -16.47 -11.10 6.58
CA GLU A 6 -17.18 -9.85 6.80
C GLU A 6 -16.46 -8.67 6.13
N ASP A 7 -15.13 -8.55 6.26
CA ASP A 7 -14.33 -7.51 5.61
C ASP A 7 -14.47 -7.56 4.07
N LEU A 8 -14.46 -8.77 3.49
CA LEU A 8 -14.67 -8.98 2.06
C LEU A 8 -16.08 -8.55 1.62
N ALA A 9 -17.10 -8.89 2.40
CA ALA A 9 -18.47 -8.46 2.13
C ALA A 9 -18.62 -6.93 2.23
N ILE A 10 -18.00 -6.31 3.24
CA ILE A 10 -17.95 -4.86 3.39
C ILE A 10 -17.31 -4.24 2.15
N ALA A 11 -16.12 -4.69 1.74
CA ALA A 11 -15.43 -4.16 0.56
C ALA A 11 -16.28 -4.23 -0.72
N ARG A 12 -17.05 -5.32 -0.89
CA ARG A 12 -18.01 -5.48 -2.00
C ARG A 12 -19.15 -4.45 -1.94
N ASP A 13 -19.70 -4.22 -0.75
CA ASP A 13 -20.97 -3.52 -0.55
C ASP A 13 -20.83 -2.01 -0.41
N ILE A 14 -19.69 -1.50 0.08
CA ILE A 14 -19.47 -0.05 0.28
C ILE A 14 -19.34 0.75 -1.03
N GLY A 15 -19.30 0.07 -2.18
CA GLY A 15 -19.36 0.72 -3.50
C GLY A 15 -18.01 1.13 -4.08
N LEU A 16 -16.89 0.55 -3.61
CA LEU A 16 -15.56 0.81 -4.18
C LEU A 16 -15.48 0.46 -5.68
N ASP A 17 -14.61 1.18 -6.40
CA ASP A 17 -14.29 0.84 -7.80
C ASP A 17 -13.20 -0.25 -7.88
N GLY A 18 -12.37 -0.41 -6.85
CA GLY A 18 -11.42 -1.51 -6.69
C GLY A 18 -10.68 -1.51 -5.34
N VAL A 19 -9.86 -2.53 -5.11
CA VAL A 19 -9.10 -2.78 -3.88
C VAL A 19 -7.75 -3.45 -4.17
N ASP A 20 -6.81 -3.25 -3.25
CA ASP A 20 -5.61 -4.09 -3.16
C ASP A 20 -5.79 -5.20 -2.13
N LEU A 21 -5.55 -6.44 -2.55
CA LEU A 21 -5.45 -7.61 -1.69
C LEU A 21 -3.99 -7.99 -1.52
N TYR A 22 -3.48 -7.87 -0.30
CA TYR A 22 -2.12 -8.26 0.06
C TYR A 22 -2.10 -9.30 1.17
N ALA A 23 -1.10 -10.19 1.12
CA ALA A 23 -0.70 -10.93 2.30
C ALA A 23 -0.02 -9.97 3.29
N LEU A 24 -0.40 -10.04 4.57
CA LEU A 24 0.21 -9.24 5.62
C LEU A 24 1.71 -9.55 5.73
N ASN A 25 2.56 -8.55 5.55
CA ASN A 25 4.00 -8.63 5.81
C ASN A 25 4.34 -8.03 7.18
N LEU A 26 5.02 -8.79 8.03
CA LEU A 26 5.44 -8.34 9.34
C LEU A 26 6.84 -7.72 9.25
N LEU A 27 6.92 -6.40 9.37
CA LEU A 27 8.19 -5.69 9.35
C LEU A 27 8.77 -5.56 10.78
N PRO A 28 10.02 -5.99 11.01
CA PRO A 28 10.70 -5.78 12.29
C PRO A 28 10.70 -4.30 12.67
N ASN A 29 10.64 -4.00 13.97
CA ASN A 29 10.65 -2.64 14.54
C ASN A 29 9.40 -1.77 14.32
N THR A 30 8.42 -2.21 13.52
CA THR A 30 7.10 -1.55 13.47
C THR A 30 6.29 -1.79 14.75
N PRO A 31 5.28 -0.97 15.05
CA PRO A 31 4.40 -1.20 16.20
C PRO A 31 3.78 -2.61 16.20
N LEU A 32 3.32 -3.09 15.03
CA LEU A 32 2.77 -4.44 14.89
C LEU A 32 3.86 -5.52 15.09
N GLY A 33 5.04 -5.33 14.51
CA GLY A 33 6.19 -6.23 14.70
C GLY A 33 6.55 -6.43 16.17
N LYS A 34 6.68 -5.32 16.92
CA LYS A 34 6.96 -5.36 18.37
C LYS A 34 5.82 -5.97 19.18
N ALA A 35 4.57 -5.73 18.79
CA ALA A 35 3.42 -6.31 19.48
C ALA A 35 3.36 -7.84 19.31
N VAL A 36 3.71 -8.35 18.13
CA VAL A 36 3.83 -9.80 17.88
C VAL A 36 5.01 -10.39 18.64
N GLU A 37 6.18 -9.75 18.58
CA GLU A 37 7.39 -10.18 19.28
C GLU A 37 7.19 -10.28 20.80
N THR A 38 6.47 -9.32 21.38
CA THR A 38 6.16 -9.29 22.83
C THR A 38 4.94 -10.13 23.22
N GLY A 39 4.34 -10.88 22.29
CA GLY A 39 3.16 -11.73 22.54
C GLY A 39 1.87 -10.95 22.84
N ARG A 40 1.85 -9.64 22.59
CA ARG A 40 0.70 -8.78 22.86
C ARG A 40 -0.42 -8.95 21.83
N THR A 41 -0.09 -9.44 20.64
CA THR A 41 -1.02 -9.88 19.60
C THR A 41 -0.43 -11.04 18.82
N THR A 42 -1.26 -11.82 18.15
CA THR A 42 -0.83 -12.81 17.17
C THR A 42 -1.19 -12.35 15.76
N VAL A 43 -0.50 -12.90 14.77
CA VAL A 43 -0.83 -12.75 13.35
C VAL A 43 -0.94 -14.15 12.74
N PRO A 44 -1.71 -14.34 11.65
CA PRO A 44 -1.83 -15.65 11.04
C PRO A 44 -0.47 -16.15 10.55
N SER A 45 -0.25 -17.46 10.68
CA SER A 45 0.92 -18.16 10.15
C SER A 45 1.04 -17.95 8.63
N PRO A 46 2.20 -18.24 8.01
CA PRO A 46 2.33 -18.19 6.55
C PRO A 46 1.27 -19.00 5.80
N ALA A 47 0.93 -20.20 6.30
CA ALA A 47 -0.09 -21.06 5.70
C ALA A 47 -1.49 -20.43 5.81
N GLU A 48 -1.85 -19.90 6.98
CA GLU A 48 -3.14 -19.23 7.16
C GLU A 48 -3.23 -17.95 6.33
N ARG A 49 -2.14 -17.17 6.20
CA ARG A 49 -2.12 -15.98 5.32
C ARG A 49 -2.33 -16.34 3.86
N ARG A 50 -1.73 -17.45 3.39
CA ARG A 50 -1.99 -17.99 2.05
C ARG A 50 -3.48 -18.32 1.89
N ASP A 51 -4.06 -19.03 2.84
CA ASP A 51 -5.46 -19.47 2.75
C ASP A 51 -6.43 -18.29 2.77
N LEU A 52 -6.17 -17.27 3.59
CA LEU A 52 -6.93 -16.02 3.60
C LEU A 52 -6.81 -15.27 2.26
N TYR A 53 -5.62 -15.21 1.68
CA TYR A 53 -5.39 -14.59 0.38
C TYR A 53 -6.16 -15.32 -0.73
N LEU A 54 -6.06 -16.66 -0.78
CA LEU A 54 -6.79 -17.47 -1.76
C LEU A 54 -8.30 -17.32 -1.59
N GLN A 55 -8.81 -17.32 -0.35
CA GLN A 55 -10.21 -17.05 -0.07
C GLN A 55 -10.64 -15.67 -0.58
N GLY A 56 -9.80 -14.65 -0.44
CA GLY A 56 -10.06 -13.31 -0.98
C GLY A 56 -10.11 -13.29 -2.51
N CYS A 57 -9.18 -13.98 -3.17
CA CYS A 57 -9.18 -14.15 -4.62
C CYS A 57 -10.47 -14.82 -5.11
N ASP A 58 -10.83 -15.97 -4.52
CA ASP A 58 -12.03 -16.73 -4.90
C ASP A 58 -13.31 -15.89 -4.67
N PHE A 59 -13.36 -15.17 -3.56
CA PHE A 59 -14.50 -14.28 -3.25
C PHE A 59 -14.65 -13.17 -4.28
N MET A 60 -13.56 -12.46 -4.60
CA MET A 60 -13.61 -11.35 -5.56
C MET A 60 -13.94 -11.82 -6.97
N ASP A 61 -13.37 -12.95 -7.40
CA ASP A 61 -13.70 -13.58 -8.69
C ASP A 61 -15.18 -13.97 -8.75
N SER A 62 -15.71 -14.62 -7.70
CA SER A 62 -17.13 -14.97 -7.61
C SER A 62 -18.07 -13.76 -7.60
N ALA A 63 -17.58 -12.61 -7.12
CA ALA A 63 -18.32 -11.34 -7.13
C ALA A 63 -18.18 -10.56 -8.45
N GLY A 64 -17.47 -11.10 -9.45
CA GLY A 64 -17.27 -10.49 -10.76
C GLY A 64 -16.21 -9.40 -10.82
N TRP A 65 -15.35 -9.31 -9.81
CA TRP A 65 -14.22 -8.39 -9.81
C TRP A 65 -13.08 -8.96 -10.65
N ARG A 66 -12.30 -8.10 -11.30
CA ARG A 66 -11.21 -8.50 -12.20
C ARG A 66 -9.86 -8.25 -11.53
N CYS A 67 -9.01 -9.26 -11.49
CA CYS A 67 -7.63 -9.10 -11.08
C CYS A 67 -6.85 -8.37 -12.21
N ILE A 68 -6.41 -7.13 -11.96
CA ILE A 68 -5.74 -6.28 -12.96
C ILE A 68 -4.24 -6.10 -12.70
N SER A 69 -3.72 -6.60 -11.58
CA SER A 69 -2.29 -6.78 -11.33
C SER A 69 -2.09 -7.85 -10.25
N ASN A 70 -0.84 -8.15 -9.87
CA ASN A 70 -0.54 -9.20 -8.87
C ASN A 70 -1.35 -9.13 -7.56
N SER A 71 -1.79 -7.95 -7.15
CA SER A 71 -2.55 -7.73 -5.90
C SER A 71 -3.81 -6.90 -6.07
N HIS A 72 -4.06 -6.33 -7.25
CA HIS A 72 -5.06 -5.28 -7.41
C HIS A 72 -6.28 -5.78 -8.17
N TRP A 73 -7.47 -5.51 -7.62
CA TRP A 73 -8.75 -5.98 -8.13
C TRP A 73 -9.67 -4.80 -8.45
N ALA A 74 -10.29 -4.84 -9.63
CA ALA A 74 -11.20 -3.81 -10.11
C ALA A 74 -12.63 -4.35 -10.22
N ARG A 75 -13.59 -3.66 -9.59
CA ARG A 75 -15.02 -3.93 -9.72
C ARG A 75 -15.61 -3.27 -10.97
N THR A 76 -15.20 -2.03 -11.25
CA THR A 76 -15.74 -1.25 -12.38
C THR A 76 -14.63 -0.89 -13.37
N THR A 77 -14.99 -0.22 -14.46
CA THR A 77 -14.02 0.27 -15.46
C THR A 77 -13.29 1.54 -15.02
N ARG A 78 -13.71 2.16 -13.89
CA ARG A 78 -13.03 3.34 -13.33
C ARG A 78 -11.69 2.99 -12.70
N GLU A 79 -11.63 1.86 -11.99
CA GLU A 79 -10.38 1.36 -11.44
C GLU A 79 -9.50 0.76 -12.55
N ARG A 80 -8.29 1.29 -12.68
CA ARG A 80 -7.34 1.03 -13.77
C ARG A 80 -5.90 0.92 -13.28
N ASN A 81 -5.69 1.04 -11.97
CA ASN A 81 -4.39 1.00 -11.31
C ASN A 81 -3.38 1.99 -11.92
N LEU A 82 -3.86 3.19 -12.29
CA LEU A 82 -3.09 4.13 -13.11
C LEU A 82 -1.80 4.56 -12.45
N TYR A 83 -1.83 4.85 -11.15
CA TYR A 83 -0.61 5.24 -10.42
C TYR A 83 0.47 4.17 -10.57
N ASN A 84 0.20 2.93 -10.14
CA ASN A 84 1.20 1.86 -10.21
C ASN A 84 1.66 1.55 -11.64
N LEU A 85 0.77 1.66 -12.63
CA LEU A 85 1.13 1.49 -14.03
C LEU A 85 2.09 2.60 -14.50
N LEU A 86 1.75 3.85 -14.24
CA LEU A 86 2.50 5.02 -14.68
C LEU A 86 3.88 5.07 -14.04
N ILE A 87 4.00 4.86 -12.71
CA ILE A 87 5.31 4.90 -12.07
C ILE A 87 6.22 3.78 -12.63
N LYS A 88 5.67 2.58 -12.89
CA LYS A 88 6.42 1.46 -13.49
C LYS A 88 6.80 1.69 -14.96
N GLN A 89 6.07 2.54 -15.67
CA GLN A 89 6.39 2.94 -17.05
C GLN A 89 7.40 4.09 -17.10
N GLY A 90 7.88 4.58 -15.94
CA GLY A 90 8.83 5.68 -15.86
C GLY A 90 8.19 7.05 -16.05
N ALA A 91 6.90 7.19 -15.75
CA ALA A 91 6.25 8.50 -15.73
C ALA A 91 6.91 9.40 -14.67
N ASP A 92 6.95 10.71 -14.97
CA ASP A 92 7.39 11.71 -14.01
C ASP A 92 6.48 11.70 -12.78
N CYS A 93 7.10 11.65 -11.60
CA CYS A 93 6.45 11.61 -10.30
C CYS A 93 7.00 12.74 -9.43
N LEU A 94 6.17 13.74 -9.17
CA LEU A 94 6.54 14.85 -8.30
C LEU A 94 6.29 14.47 -6.83
N ALA A 95 7.28 14.70 -5.97
CA ALA A 95 7.21 14.42 -4.55
C ALA A 95 6.84 15.66 -3.74
N PHE A 96 5.72 15.61 -3.04
CA PHE A 96 5.28 16.69 -2.14
C PHE A 96 5.08 16.17 -0.73
N GLY A 97 5.56 16.94 0.25
CA GLY A 97 5.41 16.62 1.67
C GLY A 97 6.48 15.68 2.23
N SER A 98 6.49 15.57 3.56
CA SER A 98 7.43 14.75 4.32
C SER A 98 7.39 13.28 3.87
N GLY A 99 8.56 12.72 3.57
CA GLY A 99 8.74 11.32 3.20
C GLY A 99 8.28 10.93 1.79
N ALA A 100 7.83 11.88 0.97
CA ALA A 100 7.47 11.61 -0.41
C ALA A 100 8.68 11.18 -1.26
N GLY A 101 8.47 10.22 -2.16
CA GLY A 101 9.43 9.81 -3.18
C GLY A 101 9.01 10.31 -4.55
N GLY A 102 9.99 10.76 -5.35
CA GLY A 102 9.74 11.32 -6.68
C GLY A 102 10.80 10.89 -7.68
N SER A 103 10.47 11.01 -8.95
CA SER A 103 11.36 10.70 -10.05
C SER A 103 11.03 11.54 -11.28
N VAL A 104 12.03 12.20 -11.88
CA VAL A 104 11.87 13.01 -13.09
C VAL A 104 13.16 12.91 -13.92
N ASN A 105 13.03 12.71 -15.24
CA ASN A 105 14.18 12.67 -16.17
C ASN A 105 15.31 11.73 -15.76
N GLY A 106 14.98 10.56 -15.20
CA GLY A 106 15.96 9.56 -14.78
C GLY A 106 16.60 9.80 -13.41
N TYR A 107 16.33 10.93 -12.75
CA TYR A 107 16.70 11.17 -11.37
C TYR A 107 15.59 10.72 -10.44
N SER A 108 15.95 10.10 -9.32
CA SER A 108 14.99 9.78 -8.26
C SER A 108 15.43 10.39 -6.94
N TRP A 109 14.47 10.76 -6.09
CA TRP A 109 14.79 11.36 -4.80
C TRP A 109 13.75 11.05 -3.74
N MET A 110 14.14 11.33 -2.49
CA MET A 110 13.29 11.23 -1.33
C MET A 110 13.32 12.52 -0.54
N VAL A 111 12.14 13.00 -0.18
CA VAL A 111 11.94 14.14 0.71
C VAL A 111 12.20 13.70 2.16
N GLU A 112 12.72 14.62 2.98
CA GLU A 112 12.94 14.43 4.41
C GLU A 112 11.73 13.76 5.08
N ARG A 113 11.99 12.67 5.80
CA ARG A 113 10.97 11.81 6.42
C ARG A 113 10.60 12.29 7.81
N ASN A 114 11.55 12.85 8.55
CA ASN A 114 11.29 13.41 9.86
C ASN A 114 10.48 14.69 9.70
N LEU A 115 9.25 14.66 10.19
CA LEU A 115 8.31 15.76 10.01
C LEU A 115 8.82 17.08 10.60
N THR A 116 9.52 17.05 11.73
CA THR A 116 10.12 18.25 12.35
C THR A 116 11.20 18.83 11.46
N THR A 117 12.19 18.02 11.04
CA THR A 117 13.27 18.46 10.15
C THR A 117 12.74 18.94 8.80
N TRP A 118 11.68 18.31 8.29
CA TRP A 118 10.99 18.73 7.07
C TRP A 118 10.39 20.13 7.24
N HIS A 119 9.64 20.36 8.31
CA HIS A 119 9.06 21.68 8.61
C HIS A 119 10.10 22.77 8.77
N GLU A 120 11.18 22.50 9.52
CA GLU A 120 12.28 23.45 9.72
C GLU A 120 12.97 23.82 8.40
N SER A 121 13.18 22.83 7.52
CA SER A 121 13.77 23.02 6.20
C SER A 121 12.89 23.91 5.32
N ILE A 122 11.58 23.63 5.28
CA ILE A 122 10.61 24.44 4.54
C ILE A 122 10.55 25.87 5.09
N ALA A 123 10.49 26.04 6.42
CA ALA A 123 10.45 27.36 7.05
C ALA A 123 11.73 28.19 6.77
N ALA A 124 12.87 27.51 6.63
CA ALA A 124 14.14 28.13 6.27
C ALA A 124 14.32 28.36 4.75
N GLY A 125 13.32 28.03 3.91
CA GLY A 125 13.41 28.14 2.45
C GLY A 125 14.41 27.17 1.81
N LYS A 126 14.73 26.06 2.48
CA LYS A 126 15.65 25.03 2.00
C LYS A 126 14.88 23.87 1.37
N ASN A 127 15.46 23.26 0.34
CA ASN A 127 14.92 22.03 -0.24
C ASN A 127 15.07 20.88 0.78
N PRO A 128 13.97 20.23 1.20
CA PRO A 128 14.01 19.14 2.18
C PRO A 128 14.41 17.81 1.51
N LEU A 129 15.55 17.78 0.82
CA LEU A 129 16.07 16.59 0.14
C LEU A 129 16.83 15.72 1.15
N MET A 130 16.35 14.48 1.35
CA MET A 130 17.01 13.50 2.21
C MET A 130 18.05 12.71 1.43
N MET A 131 17.69 12.27 0.21
CA MET A 131 18.51 11.39 -0.61
C MET A 131 18.17 11.57 -2.09
N MET A 132 19.18 11.45 -2.95
CA MET A 132 19.04 11.39 -4.40
C MET A 132 19.69 10.09 -4.89
N MET A 133 19.09 9.47 -5.91
CA MET A 133 19.49 8.22 -6.55
C MET A 133 19.68 8.44 -8.04
#